data_AF-X1L507-F1
#
_entry.id   AF-X1L507-F1
#
_cell.length_a   1.000
_cell.length_b   1.000
_cell.length_c   1.000
_cell.angle_alpha   90.00
_cell.angle_beta   90.00
_cell.angle_gamma   90.00
#
_symmetry.space_group_name_H-M   'P 1'
#
loop_
_entity.id
_entity.type
_entity.pdbx_description
1 polymer ?
#
loop_
_entity_poly.entity_id
_entity_poly.type
_entity_poly.pdbx_seq_one_letter_code
_entity_poly.pdbx_strand_id
1 'polypeptide(L)'
;FKCEMDAGMTQQEVAERYGIERSQVSYRLSLMKISGRARRFIDVTRVTPSQLEVIAKVVRSADQELLAKEVRDRGVSVRELEMRATRMHRLRPIKVRGPKLKDCELKILVAMMANPYADCKECKSQGPCPDLITELKKYRKK
;
A
#
# COMPACT_ATOMS: atom_id res chain seq x y z
N PHE A 1 -21.93 4.56 -12.39
CA PHE A 1 -21.11 3.58 -11.63
C PHE A 1 -21.59 3.33 -10.21
N LYS A 2 -21.49 4.28 -9.26
CA LYS A 2 -21.81 3.97 -7.85
C LYS A 2 -23.28 3.52 -7.67
N CYS A 3 -24.23 4.30 -8.19
CA CYS A 3 -25.66 3.96 -8.12
C CYS A 3 -26.08 2.67 -8.84
N GLU A 4 -25.33 2.20 -9.84
CA GLU A 4 -25.70 0.99 -10.61
C GLU A 4 -25.17 -0.27 -9.93
N MET A 5 -23.95 -0.20 -9.38
CA MET A 5 -23.42 -1.22 -8.49
C MET A 5 -24.24 -1.29 -7.20
N ASP A 6 -24.70 -0.14 -6.68
CA ASP A 6 -25.59 -0.07 -5.51
C ASP A 6 -27.00 -0.65 -5.82
N ALA A 7 -27.42 -0.63 -7.09
CA ALA A 7 -28.64 -1.28 -7.58
C ALA A 7 -28.47 -2.80 -7.83
N GLY A 8 -27.32 -3.38 -7.45
CA GLY A 8 -27.06 -4.82 -7.54
C GLY A 8 -26.47 -5.29 -8.87
N MET A 9 -26.18 -4.40 -9.82
CA MET A 9 -25.55 -4.80 -11.08
C MET A 9 -24.10 -5.24 -10.85
N THR A 10 -23.70 -6.30 -11.55
CA THR A 10 -22.32 -6.76 -11.62
C THR A 10 -21.47 -5.80 -12.45
N GLN A 11 -20.16 -5.83 -12.25
CA GLN A 11 -19.23 -5.03 -13.06
C GLN A 11 -19.28 -5.40 -14.56
N GLN A 12 -19.65 -6.64 -14.88
CA GLN A 12 -19.78 -7.12 -16.25
C GLN A 12 -21.02 -6.52 -16.93
N GLU A 13 -22.17 -6.54 -16.26
CA GLU A 13 -23.40 -5.92 -16.79
C GLU A 13 -23.27 -4.41 -16.96
N VAL A 14 -22.58 -3.74 -16.03
CA VAL A 14 -22.24 -2.31 -16.17
C VAL A 14 -21.35 -2.08 -17.39
N ALA A 15 -20.33 -2.93 -17.59
CA ALA A 15 -19.46 -2.84 -18.75
C ALA A 15 -20.22 -3.00 -20.07
N GLU A 16 -21.08 -4.01 -20.17
CA GLU A 16 -21.94 -4.27 -21.32
C GLU A 16 -22.91 -3.12 -21.59
N ARG A 17 -23.53 -2.56 -20.56
CA ARG A 17 -24.46 -1.43 -20.67
C ARG A 17 -23.81 -0.18 -21.28
N TYR A 18 -22.53 0.05 -20.99
CA TYR A 18 -21.79 1.21 -21.47
C TYR A 18 -20.87 0.92 -22.66
N GLY A 19 -20.83 -0.32 -23.17
CA GLY A 19 -19.94 -0.72 -24.26
C GLY A 19 -18.46 -0.57 -23.93
N ILE A 20 -18.08 -0.78 -22.66
CA ILE A 20 -16.70 -0.69 -22.19
C ILE A 20 -16.23 -2.04 -21.65
N GLU A 21 -14.92 -2.21 -21.45
CA GLU A 21 -14.41 -3.41 -20.80
C GLU A 21 -14.70 -3.43 -19.29
N ARG A 22 -14.94 -4.63 -18.74
CA ARG A 22 -15.04 -4.87 -17.29
C ARG A 22 -13.83 -4.32 -16.52
N SER A 23 -12.64 -4.44 -17.10
CA SER A 23 -11.37 -3.92 -16.55
C SER A 23 -11.44 -2.40 -16.28
N GLN A 24 -12.09 -1.64 -17.16
CA GLN A 24 -12.26 -0.20 -17.04
C GLN A 24 -13.23 0.20 -15.93
N VAL A 25 -14.29 -0.59 -15.73
CA VAL A 25 -15.20 -0.41 -14.60
C VAL A 25 -14.42 -0.57 -13.29
N SER A 26 -13.66 -1.65 -13.15
CA SER A 26 -12.85 -1.90 -11.95
C SER A 26 -11.78 -0.82 -11.71
N TYR A 27 -11.11 -0.37 -12.78
CA TYR A 27 -10.15 0.74 -12.73
C TYR A 27 -10.78 2.00 -12.14
N ARG A 28 -11.95 2.42 -12.66
CA ARG A 28 -12.68 3.61 -12.16
C ARG A 28 -13.13 3.45 -10.71
N LEU A 29 -13.64 2.29 -10.34
CA LEU A 29 -14.01 1.99 -8.95
C LEU A 29 -12.80 2.07 -8.01
N SER A 30 -11.64 1.57 -8.46
CA SER A 30 -10.40 1.59 -7.69
C SER A 30 -9.87 3.00 -7.50
N LEU A 31 -9.87 3.84 -8.55
CA LEU A 31 -9.47 5.25 -8.46
C LEU A 31 -10.23 6.00 -7.35
N MET A 32 -11.53 5.72 -7.18
CA MET A 32 -12.34 6.36 -6.14
C MET A 32 -11.84 6.05 -4.72
N LYS A 33 -11.21 4.89 -4.49
CA LYS A 33 -10.68 4.46 -3.18
C LYS A 33 -9.24 4.92 -2.93
N ILE A 34 -8.56 5.42 -3.96
CA ILE A 34 -7.19 5.95 -3.83
C ILE A 34 -7.21 7.34 -3.20
N SER A 35 -6.32 7.54 -2.22
CA SER A 35 -6.10 8.83 -1.58
C SER A 35 -5.58 9.90 -2.56
N GLY A 36 -5.94 11.17 -2.31
CA GLY A 36 -5.54 12.28 -3.18
C GLY A 36 -4.03 12.45 -3.38
N ARG A 37 -3.21 12.03 -2.39
CA ARG A 37 -1.74 12.02 -2.52
C ARG A 37 -1.25 10.93 -3.47
N ALA A 38 -1.76 9.70 -3.33
CA ALA A 38 -1.41 8.58 -4.19
C ALA A 38 -1.89 8.79 -5.64
N ARG A 39 -3.03 9.46 -5.85
CA ARG A 39 -3.54 9.79 -7.21
C ARG A 39 -2.54 10.58 -8.06
N ARG A 40 -1.69 11.42 -7.44
CA ARG A 40 -0.67 12.21 -8.16
C ARG A 40 0.38 11.35 -8.86
N PHE A 41 0.49 10.09 -8.47
CA PHE A 41 1.48 9.14 -9.00
C PHE A 41 0.87 8.08 -9.90
N ILE A 42 -0.46 8.08 -10.07
CA ILE A 42 -1.16 7.14 -10.94
C ILE A 42 -1.32 7.78 -12.31
N ASP A 43 -0.59 7.25 -13.27
CA ASP A 43 -0.74 7.55 -14.69
C ASP A 43 -1.49 6.40 -15.37
N VAL A 44 -2.55 6.73 -16.10
CA VAL A 44 -3.42 5.78 -16.80
C VAL A 44 -2.63 4.95 -17.83
N THR A 45 -1.54 5.50 -18.37
CA THR A 45 -0.71 4.81 -19.37
C THR A 45 0.29 3.83 -18.75
N ARG A 46 0.59 3.96 -17.45
CA ARG A 46 1.64 3.18 -16.77
C ARG A 46 1.12 2.23 -15.71
N VAL A 47 -0.04 2.52 -15.13
CA VAL A 47 -0.63 1.73 -14.05
C VAL A 47 -1.80 0.92 -14.58
N THR A 48 -1.66 -0.40 -14.55
CA THR A 48 -2.73 -1.31 -14.98
C THR A 48 -3.89 -1.32 -13.97
N PRO A 49 -5.11 -1.68 -14.41
CA PRO A 49 -6.25 -1.85 -13.51
C PRO A 49 -5.98 -2.77 -12.33
N SER A 50 -5.29 -3.89 -12.55
CA SER A 50 -4.95 -4.83 -11.48
C SER A 50 -3.97 -4.23 -10.46
N GLN A 51 -2.94 -3.49 -10.90
CA GLN A 51 -2.05 -2.78 -9.97
C GLN A 51 -2.83 -1.75 -9.15
N LEU A 52 -3.72 -1.01 -9.80
CA LEU A 52 -4.53 0.01 -9.14
C LEU A 52 -5.46 -0.58 -8.08
N GLU A 53 -6.09 -1.73 -8.37
CA GLU A 53 -6.92 -2.47 -7.41
C GLU A 53 -6.13 -2.84 -6.14
N VAL A 54 -4.89 -3.29 -6.31
CA VAL A 54 -4.02 -3.66 -5.18
C VAL A 54 -3.72 -2.44 -4.32
N ILE A 55 -3.36 -1.31 -4.93
CA ILE A 55 -3.12 -0.05 -4.20
C ILE A 55 -4.40 0.39 -3.49
N ALA A 56 -5.55 0.31 -4.15
CA ALA A 56 -6.85 0.72 -3.61
C ALA A 56 -7.32 -0.10 -2.40
N LYS A 57 -6.89 -1.36 -2.28
CA LYS A 57 -7.17 -2.21 -1.12
C LYS A 57 -6.39 -1.80 0.14
N VAL A 58 -5.31 -1.05 -0.01
CA VAL A 58 -4.50 -0.59 1.13
C VAL A 58 -5.22 0.51 1.89
N VAL A 59 -5.46 0.29 3.18
CA VAL A 59 -6.26 1.17 4.04
C VAL A 59 -5.56 2.51 4.32
N ARG A 60 -4.23 2.50 4.44
CA ARG A 60 -3.45 3.67 4.84
C ARG A 60 -3.05 4.50 3.63
N SER A 61 -3.39 5.79 3.65
CA SER A 61 -3.08 6.71 2.54
C SER A 61 -1.58 6.88 2.26
N ALA A 62 -0.73 6.82 3.28
CA ALA A 62 0.72 6.89 3.11
C ALA A 62 1.30 5.65 2.41
N ASP A 63 0.74 4.48 2.71
CA ASP A 63 1.16 3.21 2.13
C ASP A 63 0.68 3.12 0.66
N GLN A 64 -0.54 3.61 0.37
CA GLN A 64 -1.01 3.79 -1.01
C GLN A 64 -0.07 4.70 -1.81
N GLU A 65 0.40 5.80 -1.23
CA GLU A 65 1.32 6.73 -1.89
C GLU A 65 2.67 6.08 -2.20
N LEU A 66 3.20 5.31 -1.25
CA LEU A 66 4.47 4.60 -1.41
C LEU A 66 4.38 3.57 -2.55
N LEU A 67 3.33 2.75 -2.57
CA LEU A 67 3.11 1.76 -3.63
C LEU A 67 2.91 2.42 -4.99
N ALA A 68 2.16 3.53 -5.06
CA ALA A 68 1.96 4.25 -6.31
C ALA A 68 3.27 4.83 -6.88
N LYS A 69 4.16 5.36 -6.02
CA LYS A 69 5.51 5.79 -6.43
C LYS A 69 6.35 4.63 -6.94
N GLU A 70 6.32 3.49 -6.25
CA GLU A 70 7.08 2.31 -6.66
C GLU A 70 6.63 1.76 -8.02
N VAL A 71 5.32 1.69 -8.28
CA VAL A 71 4.79 1.31 -9.60
C VAL A 71 5.28 2.29 -10.66
N ARG A 72 5.19 3.60 -10.41
CA ARG A 72 5.63 4.64 -11.36
C ARG A 72 7.13 4.58 -11.65
N ASP A 73 7.95 4.41 -10.61
CA ASP A 73 9.41 4.54 -10.70
C ASP A 73 10.11 3.25 -11.12
N ARG A 74 9.55 2.09 -10.76
CA ARG A 74 10.20 0.78 -10.95
C ARG A 74 9.41 -0.18 -11.83
N GLY A 75 8.15 0.12 -12.17
CA GLY A 75 7.34 -0.76 -13.00
C GLY A 75 7.10 -2.13 -12.37
N VAL A 76 6.88 -2.19 -11.05
CA VAL A 76 6.71 -3.45 -10.30
C VAL A 76 5.52 -4.27 -10.79
N SER A 77 5.69 -5.59 -10.85
CA SER A 77 4.63 -6.52 -11.24
C SER A 77 3.47 -6.53 -10.24
N VAL A 78 2.27 -6.94 -10.68
CA VAL A 78 1.09 -7.07 -9.80
C VAL A 78 1.38 -7.98 -8.61
N ARG A 79 2.02 -9.14 -8.85
CA ARG A 79 2.35 -10.11 -7.80
C ARG A 79 3.31 -9.54 -6.75
N GLU A 80 4.31 -8.79 -7.18
CA GLU A 80 5.24 -8.12 -6.27
C GLU A 80 4.53 -7.04 -5.45
N LEU A 81 3.66 -6.27 -6.09
CA LEU A 81 2.85 -5.24 -5.45
C LEU A 81 1.89 -5.83 -4.40
N GLU A 82 1.28 -6.98 -4.68
CA GLU A 82 0.41 -7.72 -3.75
C GLU A 82 1.18 -8.22 -2.53
N MET A 83 2.36 -8.82 -2.74
CA MET A 83 3.21 -9.25 -1.64
C MET A 83 3.57 -8.07 -0.74
N ARG A 84 3.89 -6.92 -1.33
CA ARG A 84 4.28 -5.71 -0.61
C ARG A 84 3.11 -5.07 0.13
N ALA A 85 1.95 -4.96 -0.51
CA ALA A 85 0.71 -4.52 0.13
C ALA A 85 0.34 -5.42 1.32
N THR A 86 0.45 -6.75 1.15
CA THR A 86 0.21 -7.72 2.23
C THR A 86 1.16 -7.52 3.40
N ARG A 87 2.45 -7.25 3.14
CA ARG A 87 3.42 -6.90 4.19
C ARG A 87 3.01 -5.61 4.91
N MET A 88 2.65 -4.56 4.19
CA MET A 88 2.21 -3.28 4.79
C MET A 88 0.98 -3.43 5.69
N HIS A 89 0.03 -4.30 5.33
CA HIS A 89 -1.11 -4.61 6.19
C HIS A 89 -0.72 -5.28 7.51
N ARG A 90 0.32 -6.12 7.51
CA ARG A 90 0.84 -6.76 8.74
C ARG A 90 1.59 -5.76 9.62
N LEU A 91 2.21 -4.75 9.02
CA LEU A 91 2.96 -3.71 9.72
C LEU A 91 2.01 -2.61 10.23
N ARG A 92 1.51 -2.75 11.47
CA ARG A 92 0.83 -1.61 12.11
C ARG A 92 1.85 -0.51 12.41
N PRO A 93 1.58 0.76 12.05
CA PRO A 93 2.46 1.85 12.47
C PRO A 93 2.44 1.93 14.00
N ILE A 94 3.63 1.96 14.60
CA ILE A 94 3.79 2.27 16.02
C ILE A 94 3.28 3.70 16.19
N LYS A 95 2.10 3.87 16.80
CA LYS A 95 1.65 5.19 17.26
C LYS A 95 2.50 5.55 18.47
N VAL A 96 3.63 6.22 18.24
CA VAL A 96 4.40 6.83 19.31
C VAL A 96 3.58 8.01 19.83
N ARG A 97 2.76 7.79 20.87
CA ARG A 97 2.22 8.89 21.66
C ARG A 97 3.26 9.21 22.71
N GLY A 98 4.02 10.26 22.49
CA GLY A 98 5.00 10.74 23.46
C GLY A 98 5.30 12.22 23.26
N PRO A 99 5.62 12.96 24.34
CA PRO A 99 6.02 14.35 24.26
C PRO A 99 7.24 14.48 23.34
N LYS A 100 7.41 15.65 22.72
CA LYS A 100 8.47 15.96 21.73
C LYS A 100 9.86 15.52 22.23
N LEU A 101 10.23 14.27 22.00
CA LEU A 101 11.54 13.73 22.35
C LEU A 101 12.50 14.13 21.23
N LYS A 102 13.50 14.93 21.61
CA LYS A 102 14.46 15.59 20.72
C LYS A 102 15.52 14.62 20.16
N ASP A 103 15.62 13.41 20.69
CA ASP A 103 16.69 12.48 20.32
C ASP A 103 16.22 11.42 19.33
N CYS A 104 16.80 11.46 18.13
CA CYS A 104 16.59 10.49 17.07
C CYS A 104 16.98 9.06 17.51
N GLU A 105 17.98 8.91 18.38
CA GLU A 105 18.44 7.61 18.90
C GLU A 105 17.37 6.93 19.76
N LEU A 106 16.67 7.69 20.60
CA LEU A 106 15.60 7.16 21.44
C LEU A 106 14.39 6.70 20.60
N LYS A 107 14.09 7.41 19.49
CA LYS A 107 13.06 6.96 18.52
C LYS A 107 13.44 5.64 17.84
N ILE A 108 14.72 5.45 17.53
CA ILE A 108 15.23 4.22 16.94
C ILE A 108 15.13 3.07 17.96
N LEU A 109 15.56 3.29 19.20
CA LEU A 109 15.44 2.31 20.29
C LEU A 109 13.99 1.92 20.59
N VAL A 110 13.07 2.88 20.65
CA VAL A 110 11.63 2.61 20.85
C VAL A 110 11.04 1.86 19.65
N ALA A 111 11.46 2.15 18.41
CA ALA A 111 11.05 1.37 17.24
C ALA A 111 11.65 -0.05 17.21
N MET A 112 12.87 -0.23 17.73
CA MET A 112 13.54 -1.52 17.89
C MET A 112 12.93 -2.37 19.00
N MET A 113 12.44 -1.76 20.08
CA MET A 113 11.82 -2.47 21.21
C MET A 113 10.32 -2.70 21.03
N ALA A 114 9.60 -1.77 20.40
CA ALA A 114 8.20 -1.94 20.00
C ALA A 114 8.06 -2.82 18.74
N ASN A 115 9.04 -3.69 18.50
CA ASN A 115 9.14 -4.55 17.36
C ASN A 115 7.88 -5.46 17.26
N PRO A 116 6.97 -5.22 16.32
CA PRO A 116 5.81 -6.08 16.11
C PRO A 116 6.18 -7.45 15.52
N TYR A 117 7.47 -7.71 15.23
CA TYR A 117 7.96 -8.99 14.72
C TYR A 117 8.03 -10.09 15.78
N ALA A 118 7.64 -9.84 17.03
CA ALA A 118 7.54 -10.88 18.05
C ALA A 118 6.56 -12.02 17.68
N ASP A 119 5.59 -11.77 16.78
CA ASP A 119 4.58 -12.76 16.39
C ASP A 119 4.64 -13.24 14.93
N CYS A 120 5.67 -12.86 14.16
CA CYS A 120 5.88 -13.46 12.84
C CYS A 120 6.61 -14.80 12.97
N LYS A 121 5.98 -15.92 12.58
CA LYS A 121 6.59 -17.27 12.64
C LYS A 121 7.94 -17.36 11.88
N GLU A 122 8.11 -16.59 10.80
CA GLU A 122 9.35 -16.56 10.00
C GLU A 122 10.45 -15.69 10.63
N CYS A 123 10.12 -14.55 11.24
CA CYS A 123 11.13 -13.69 11.86
C CYS A 123 11.60 -14.22 13.24
N LYS A 124 10.95 -15.27 13.80
CA LYS A 124 11.46 -16.04 14.94
C LYS A 124 12.64 -16.97 14.59
N SER A 125 12.73 -17.43 13.35
CA SER A 125 13.78 -18.39 12.92
C SER A 125 14.89 -17.76 12.09
N GLN A 126 14.63 -16.66 11.38
CA GLN A 126 15.59 -16.05 10.44
C GLN A 126 16.09 -14.66 10.84
N GLY A 127 15.71 -14.15 12.02
CA GLY A 127 16.15 -12.85 12.52
C GLY A 127 15.29 -11.67 12.02
N PRO A 128 15.72 -10.42 12.29
CA PRO A 128 14.91 -9.22 11.98
C PRO A 128 14.65 -9.13 10.48
N CYS A 129 13.38 -8.89 10.11
CA CYS A 129 12.97 -9.00 8.73
C CYS A 129 13.76 -8.02 7.82
N PRO A 130 14.19 -8.42 6.60
CA PRO A 130 15.13 -7.64 5.76
C PRO A 130 14.66 -6.22 5.41
N ASP A 131 13.35 -6.01 5.35
CA ASP A 131 12.74 -4.70 5.11
C ASP A 131 12.93 -3.74 6.28
N LEU A 132 12.91 -4.23 7.52
CA LEU A 132 13.26 -3.45 8.71
C LEU A 132 14.72 -3.01 8.62
N ILE A 133 15.63 -3.92 8.27
CA ILE A 133 17.05 -3.62 8.12
C ILE A 133 17.28 -2.57 7.03
N THR A 134 16.51 -2.63 5.93
CA THR A 134 16.60 -1.67 4.82
C THR A 134 16.07 -0.30 5.19
N GLU A 135 14.95 -0.22 5.91
CA GLU A 135 14.45 1.05 6.45
C GLU A 135 15.42 1.63 7.48
N LEU A 136 15.98 0.82 8.38
CA LEU A 136 17.00 1.25 9.35
C LEU A 136 18.26 1.82 8.67
N LYS A 137 18.70 1.22 7.55
CA LYS A 137 19.83 1.73 6.76
C LYS A 137 19.58 3.13 6.19
N LYS A 138 18.33 3.54 5.96
CA LYS A 138 18.01 4.91 5.49
C LYS A 138 18.23 5.95 6.59
N TYR A 139 18.02 5.59 7.85
CA TYR A 139 18.23 6.50 8.99
C TYR A 139 19.68 6.55 9.47
N ARG A 140 20.48 5.52 9.19
CA ARG A 140 21.91 5.43 9.55
C ARG A 140 22.85 6.24 8.63
N LYS A 141 22.34 6.79 7.53
CA LYS A 141 23.08 7.60 6.53
C LYS A 141 22.89 9.11 6.70
N LYS A 142 22.35 9.56 7.83
CA LYS A 142 22.33 10.96 8.26
C LYS A 142 23.09 11.09 9.57
#